data_AF-A0A1G4BSY7-F1
#
_entry.id   AF-A0A1G4BSY7-F1
#
_cell.length_a   1.000
_cell.length_b   1.000
_cell.length_c   1.000
_cell.angle_alpha   90.00
_cell.angle_beta   90.00
_cell.angle_gamma   90.00
#
_symmetry.space_group_name_H-M   'P 1'
#
loop_
_entity.id
_entity.type
_entity.pdbx_description
1 polymer ?
#
loop_
_entity_poly.entity_id
_entity_poly.type
_entity_poly.pdbx_seq_one_letter_code
_entity_poly.pdbx_strand_id
1 'polypeptide(L)' 'KILIFFIFKKSKKKLRLIINYKRFNEIIKKNYYLLFFILELKEILYKA' A
#
# COMPACT_ATOMS: atom_id res chain seq x y z
N LYS A 1 1.35 -11.43 11.59
CA LYS A 1 2.58 -10.76 11.08
C LYS A 1 2.21 -9.30 10.82
N ILE A 2 2.80 -8.36 11.57
CA ILE A 2 2.39 -6.95 11.64
C ILE A 2 2.55 -6.27 10.27
N LEU A 3 1.51 -5.56 9.83
CA LEU A 3 1.43 -4.87 8.53
C LEU A 3 2.01 -3.44 8.57
N ILE A 4 2.20 -2.87 9.75
CA ILE A 4 2.57 -1.47 9.95
C ILE A 4 3.87 -1.38 10.75
N PHE A 5 4.87 -0.71 10.21
CA PHE A 5 6.16 -0.45 10.83
C PHE A 5 6.35 1.04 11.07
N PHE A 6 6.87 1.40 12.24
CA PHE A 6 7.35 2.74 12.51
C PHE A 6 8.87 2.77 12.35
N ILE A 7 9.36 3.58 11.41
CA ILE A 7 10.79 3.75 11.17
C ILE A 7 11.19 5.19 11.51
N PHE A 8 12.20 5.33 12.37
CA PHE A 8 12.81 6.61 12.69
C PHE A 8 13.70 7.07 11.52
N LYS A 9 13.36 8.20 10.89
CA LYS A 9 14.21 8.77 9.85
C LYS A 9 15.31 9.60 10.51
N LYS A 10 16.55 9.10 10.51
CA LYS A 10 17.72 9.79 11.12
C LYS A 10 17.86 11.26 10.69
N SER A 11 17.53 11.58 9.43
CA SER A 11 17.68 12.95 8.91
C SER A 11 16.60 13.94 9.35
N LYS A 12 15.41 13.48 9.78
CA LYS A 12 14.26 14.37 10.03
C LYS A 12 13.79 14.42 11.48
N LYS A 13 14.41 13.67 12.41
CA LYS A 13 13.91 13.44 13.79
C LYS A 13 12.39 13.13 13.83
N LYS A 14 11.86 12.54 12.76
CA LYS A 14 10.44 12.25 12.59
C LYS A 14 10.25 10.75 12.41
N LEU A 15 9.21 10.24 13.08
CA LEU A 15 8.70 8.89 12.89
C LEU A 15 7.97 8.82 11.55
N ARG A 16 8.31 7.84 10.73
CA ARG A 16 7.61 7.55 9.48
C ARG A 16 6.91 6.21 9.63
N LEU A 17 5.60 6.23 9.40
CA LEU A 17 4.80 5.01 9.31
C LEU A 17 5.02 4.41 7.91
N ILE A 18 5.35 3.12 7.87
CA ILE A 18 5.60 2.35 6.65
C ILE A 18 4.73 1.11 6.71
N ILE A 19 3.95 0.87 5.67
CA ILE A 19 3.10 -0.31 5.57
C ILE A 19 3.84 -1.37 4.77
N ASN A 20 3.86 -2.60 5.27
CA ASN A 20 4.45 -3.74 4.59
C ASN A 20 3.46 -4.37 3.63
N TYR A 21 3.62 -4.04 2.35
CA TYR A 21 2.75 -4.54 1.30
C TYR A 21 3.09 -5.93 0.78
N LYS A 22 4.07 -6.65 1.35
CA LYS A 22 4.58 -7.91 0.76
C LYS A 22 3.47 -8.95 0.58
N ARG A 23 2.65 -9.19 1.61
CA ARG A 23 1.53 -10.15 1.55
C ARG A 23 0.36 -9.64 0.70
N PHE A 24 0.11 -8.33 0.71
CA PHE A 24 -0.93 -7.72 -0.11
C PHE A 24 -0.59 -7.83 -1.61
N ASN A 25 0.68 -7.61 -1.97
CA ASN A 25 1.16 -7.80 -3.34
C ASN A 25 1.03 -9.25 -3.81
N GLU A 26 1.31 -10.25 -2.96
CA GLU A 26 1.12 -11.66 -3.30
C GLU A 26 -0.35 -12.00 -3.56
N ILE A 27 -1.27 -11.42 -2.78
CA ILE A 27 -2.72 -11.59 -2.97
C ILE A 27 -3.19 -10.92 -4.26
N ILE A 28 -2.74 -9.70 -4.54
CA ILE A 28 -3.05 -9.00 -5.80
C ILE A 28 -2.52 -9.79 -7.00
N LYS A 29 -1.28 -10.28 -6.93
CA LYS A 29 -0.67 -11.03 -8.04
C LYS A 29 -1.42 -12.33 -8.35
N LYS A 30 -1.99 -12.98 -7.34
CA LYS A 30 -2.83 -14.18 -7.52
C LYS A 30 -4.24 -13.85 -8.03
N ASN A 31 -4.77 -12.67 -7.72
CA ASN A 31 -6.10 -12.25 -8.11
C ASN A 31 -6.04 -11.13 -9.15
N TYR A 32 -5.89 -11.53 -10.42
CA TYR A 32 -5.87 -10.62 -11.58
C TYR A 32 -7.07 -9.67 -11.63
N TYR A 33 -8.26 -10.14 -11.25
CA TYR A 33 -9.48 -9.32 -11.18
C TYR A 33 -9.42 -8.22 -10.11
N LEU A 34 -8.70 -8.46 -9.01
CA LEU A 34 -8.56 -7.48 -7.92
C LEU A 34 -7.74 -6.26 -8.38
N LEU A 35 -6.80 -6.47 -9.30
CA LEU A 35 -6.01 -5.40 -9.88
C LEU A 35 -6.88 -4.45 -10.72
N PHE A 36 -7.79 -5.01 -11.50
CA PHE A 36 -8.74 -4.23 -12.30
C PHE A 36 -9.65 -3.36 -11.40
N PHE A 37 -10.14 -3.93 -10.31
CA PHE A 37 -10.96 -3.18 -9.34
C PHE A 37 -10.19 -2.03 -8.67
N ILE A 38 -8.91 -2.21 -8.35
CA ILE A 38 -8.05 -1.13 -7.81
C ILE A 38 -7.84 -0.02 -8.85
N LEU A 39 -7.69 -0.36 -10.14
CA LEU A 39 -7.56 0.60 -11.23
C LEU A 39 -8.83 1.44 -11.39
N GLU A 40 -9.99 0.80 -11.37
CA GLU A 40 -11.30 1.47 -11.49
C GLU A 40 -11.56 2.42 -10.31
N LEU A 41 -11.28 1.98 -9.08
CA LEU A 41 -11.34 2.85 -7.90
C LEU A 41 -10.37 4.03 -7.98
N LYS A 42 -9.17 3.81 -8.56
CA LYS A 42 -8.19 4.89 -8.76
C LYS A 42 -8.68 5.91 -9.77
N GLU A 43 -9.32 5.48 -10.86
CA GLU A 43 -9.93 6.39 -11.83
C GLU A 43 -11.04 7.24 -11.22
N ILE A 44 -11.91 6.63 -10.40
CA ILE A 44 -12.97 7.37 -9.68
C ILE A 44 -12.35 8.42 -8.76
N LEU A 45 -11.30 8.07 -8.01
CA LEU A 45 -10.62 9.00 -7.10
C LEU A 45 -9.91 10.14 -7.83
N TYR A 46 -9.38 9.90 -9.04
CA TYR A 46 -8.68 10.91 -9.83
C TYR A 46 -9.61 11.82 -10.65
N LYS A 47 -10.85 11.39 -10.89
CA LYS A 47 -11.89 12.20 -11.56
C LYS A 47 -12.71 13.05 -10.58
N ALA A 48 -12.65 12.77 -9.28
CA ALA A 48 -13.26 13.57 -8.21
C ALA A 48 -12.39 14.79 -7.87
#